data_AF-A0AAV7VZA5-F1
#
_entry.id   AF-A0AAV7VZA5-F1
#
_cell.length_a   1.000
_cell.length_b   1.000
_cell.length_c   1.000
_cell.angle_alpha   90.00
_cell.angle_beta   90.00
_cell.angle_gamma   90.00
#
_symmetry.space_group_name_H-M   'P 1'
#
loop_
_entity.id
_entity.type
_entity.pdbx_description
1 polymer ?
#
loop_
_entity_poly.entity_id
_entity_poly.type
_entity_poly.pdbx_seq_one_letter_code
_entity_poly.pdbx_strand_id
1 'polypeptide(L)'
;MVGRHKFALRKQEEGETIEEYIACLRVLAQDCEFAVMTDTYIRDQVVFYCHSKKVQERLLSCRNPSLKEVIAIAKAVERSMVSSKELASTSQASNVFYVQDRRKHAPKTPDRAASDRGGGRRPLVCFRCGSKDHLADSRACPALHKSCSKCRKLGHFAAVCKAKKYSTGMKVSSVS
;
A
#
# COMPACT_ATOMS: atom_id res chain seq x y z
N MET A 1 -40.72 -20.28 -4.13
CA MET A 1 -40.36 -18.93 -3.60
C MET A 1 -39.38 -18.97 -2.43
N VAL A 2 -39.52 -19.87 -1.44
CA VAL A 2 -38.68 -19.88 -0.22
C VAL A 2 -37.16 -19.91 -0.51
N GLY A 3 -36.70 -20.73 -1.47
CA GLY A 3 -35.28 -20.78 -1.87
C GLY A 3 -34.73 -19.41 -2.31
N ARG A 4 -35.40 -18.75 -3.26
CA ARG A 4 -35.01 -17.40 -3.75
C ARG A 4 -34.96 -16.35 -2.63
N HIS A 5 -35.89 -16.41 -1.67
CA HIS A 5 -35.87 -15.53 -0.51
C HIS A 5 -34.66 -15.78 0.41
N LYS A 6 -34.35 -17.04 0.71
CA LYS A 6 -33.13 -17.42 1.46
C LYS A 6 -31.86 -16.97 0.74
N PHE A 7 -31.78 -17.18 -0.57
CA PHE A 7 -30.65 -16.74 -1.40
C PHE A 7 -30.47 -15.22 -1.34
N ALA A 8 -31.54 -14.44 -1.56
CA ALA A 8 -31.47 -12.97 -1.57
C ALA A 8 -31.07 -12.36 -0.22
N LEU A 9 -31.45 -12.99 0.90
CA LEU A 9 -31.07 -12.56 2.25
C LEU A 9 -29.67 -13.01 2.68
N ARG A 10 -29.06 -13.99 2.00
CA ARG A 10 -27.74 -14.51 2.37
C ARG A 10 -26.66 -13.48 2.05
N LYS A 11 -25.93 -13.05 3.08
CA LYS A 11 -24.77 -12.15 3.04
C LYS A 11 -23.57 -12.88 3.61
N GLN A 12 -22.35 -12.46 3.28
CA GLN A 12 -21.14 -13.06 3.86
C GLN A 12 -21.05 -12.75 5.36
N GLU A 13 -20.85 -13.77 6.17
CA GLU A 13 -20.73 -13.64 7.64
C GLU A 13 -19.35 -13.09 8.06
N GLU A 14 -19.22 -12.63 9.30
CA GLU A 14 -17.92 -12.20 9.82
C GLU A 14 -16.97 -13.39 10.00
N GLY A 15 -15.78 -13.32 9.40
CA GLY A 15 -14.77 -14.39 9.42
C GLY A 15 -14.96 -15.47 8.35
N GLU A 16 -16.11 -15.54 7.66
CA GLU A 16 -16.34 -16.45 6.55
C GLU A 16 -15.47 -16.07 5.33
N THR A 17 -14.80 -17.04 4.70
CA THR A 17 -14.04 -16.80 3.47
C THR A 17 -14.95 -16.67 2.25
N ILE A 18 -14.48 -15.98 1.21
CA ILE A 18 -15.25 -15.87 -0.05
C ILE A 18 -15.54 -17.25 -0.68
N GLU A 19 -14.68 -18.26 -0.48
CA GLU A 19 -14.91 -19.60 -1.04
C GLU A 19 -16.05 -20.34 -0.32
N GLU A 20 -16.11 -20.28 1.01
CA GLU A 20 -17.20 -20.83 1.82
C GLU A 20 -18.53 -20.14 1.52
N TYR A 21 -18.50 -18.81 1.42
CA TYR A 21 -19.67 -18.01 1.06
C TYR A 21 -20.23 -18.40 -0.31
N ILE A 22 -19.37 -18.55 -1.32
CA ILE A 22 -19.78 -18.97 -2.67
C ILE A 22 -20.26 -20.43 -2.70
N ALA A 23 -19.68 -21.32 -1.89
CA ALA A 23 -20.17 -22.69 -1.75
C ALA A 23 -21.60 -22.70 -1.18
N CYS A 24 -21.86 -21.90 -0.12
CA CYS A 24 -23.20 -21.72 0.44
C CYS A 24 -24.20 -21.14 -0.59
N LEU A 25 -23.80 -20.12 -1.35
CA LEU A 25 -24.64 -19.55 -2.42
C LEU A 25 -24.95 -20.58 -3.52
N ARG A 26 -23.98 -21.45 -3.88
CA ARG A 26 -24.21 -22.54 -4.85
C ARG A 26 -25.21 -23.58 -4.35
N VAL A 27 -25.17 -23.94 -3.06
CA VAL A 27 -26.17 -24.83 -2.46
C VAL A 27 -27.55 -24.17 -2.48
N LEU A 28 -27.68 -22.94 -2.00
CA LEU A 28 -28.97 -22.21 -2.00
C LEU A 28 -29.54 -21.99 -3.41
N ALA A 29 -28.68 -21.83 -4.42
CA ALA A 29 -29.11 -21.66 -5.80
C ALA A 29 -29.77 -22.92 -6.42
N GLN A 30 -29.53 -24.12 -5.88
CA GLN A 30 -30.19 -25.36 -6.36
C GLN A 30 -31.70 -25.27 -6.14
N ASP A 31 -32.15 -24.78 -4.99
CA ASP A 31 -33.56 -24.57 -4.62
C ASP A 31 -34.22 -23.34 -5.28
N CYS A 32 -33.50 -22.63 -6.16
CA CYS A 32 -33.92 -21.34 -6.70
C CYS A 32 -34.41 -21.38 -8.15
N GLU A 33 -34.23 -22.49 -8.87
CA GLU A 33 -34.62 -22.61 -10.29
C GLU A 33 -34.05 -21.46 -11.16
N PHE A 34 -32.78 -21.08 -10.92
CA PHE A 34 -32.12 -20.01 -11.68
C PHE A 34 -31.65 -20.43 -13.09
N ALA A 35 -31.69 -21.74 -13.38
CA ALA A 35 -31.26 -22.33 -14.64
C ALA A 35 -29.89 -21.79 -15.11
N VAL A 36 -29.78 -21.36 -16.35
CA VAL A 36 -28.54 -20.84 -16.96
C VAL A 36 -28.01 -19.56 -16.32
N MET A 37 -28.83 -18.82 -15.55
CA MET A 37 -28.44 -17.55 -14.90
C MET A 37 -27.87 -17.74 -13.48
N THR A 38 -27.73 -18.99 -13.01
CA THR A 38 -27.22 -19.30 -11.66
C THR A 38 -25.90 -18.57 -11.33
N ASP A 39 -24.91 -18.63 -12.22
CA ASP A 39 -23.62 -17.96 -12.01
C ASP A 39 -23.74 -16.42 -12.03
N THR A 40 -24.70 -15.85 -12.75
CA THR A 40 -25.00 -14.41 -12.75
C THR A 40 -25.55 -13.97 -11.40
N TYR A 41 -26.54 -14.69 -10.86
CA TYR A 41 -27.12 -14.37 -9.55
C TYR A 41 -26.10 -14.54 -8.41
N ILE A 42 -25.27 -15.60 -8.45
CA ILE A 42 -24.19 -15.79 -7.46
C ILE A 42 -23.18 -14.65 -7.56
N ARG A 43 -22.77 -14.24 -8.77
CA ARG A 43 -21.87 -13.12 -8.97
C ARG A 43 -22.44 -11.84 -8.34
N ASP A 44 -23.67 -11.49 -8.66
CA ASP A 44 -24.30 -10.25 -8.20
C ASP A 44 -24.45 -10.25 -6.67
N GLN A 45 -24.82 -11.40 -6.08
CA GLN A 45 -24.90 -11.57 -4.63
C GLN A 45 -23.53 -11.43 -3.93
N VAL A 46 -22.43 -11.82 -4.58
CA VAL A 46 -21.06 -11.58 -4.08
C VAL A 46 -20.65 -10.11 -4.21
N VAL A 47 -20.99 -9.44 -5.31
CA VAL A 47 -20.65 -8.02 -5.52
C VAL A 47 -21.37 -7.12 -4.50
N PHE A 48 -22.65 -7.39 -4.20
CA PHE A 48 -23.43 -6.56 -3.28
C PHE A 48 -23.25 -6.91 -1.80
N TYR A 49 -23.05 -8.19 -1.46
CA TYR A 49 -23.11 -8.66 -0.06
C TYR A 49 -21.85 -9.38 0.44
N CYS A 50 -20.69 -9.17 -0.20
CA CYS A 50 -19.42 -9.49 0.44
C CYS A 50 -19.16 -8.59 1.65
N HIS A 51 -18.60 -9.16 2.72
CA HIS A 51 -18.30 -8.47 3.98
C HIS A 51 -17.16 -7.44 3.81
N SER A 52 -16.22 -7.73 2.91
CA SER A 52 -15.00 -6.96 2.76
C SER A 52 -15.16 -5.77 1.81
N LYS A 53 -15.23 -4.55 2.37
CA LYS A 53 -15.38 -3.31 1.59
C LYS A 53 -14.33 -3.14 0.47
N LYS A 54 -13.08 -3.54 0.69
CA LYS A 54 -12.03 -3.48 -0.36
C LYS A 54 -12.26 -4.48 -1.49
N VAL A 55 -12.88 -5.63 -1.21
CA VAL A 55 -13.31 -6.57 -2.26
C VAL A 55 -14.44 -5.92 -3.06
N GLN A 56 -15.46 -5.37 -2.38
CA GLN A 56 -16.57 -4.67 -3.01
C GLN A 56 -16.11 -3.51 -3.91
N GLU A 57 -15.29 -2.58 -3.40
CA GLU A 57 -14.71 -1.46 -4.17
C GLU A 57 -13.96 -1.96 -5.42
N ARG A 58 -13.18 -3.04 -5.28
CA ARG A 58 -12.40 -3.61 -6.38
C ARG A 58 -13.30 -4.27 -7.43
N LEU A 59 -14.36 -4.95 -7.03
CA LEU A 59 -15.33 -5.58 -7.93
C LEU A 59 -16.19 -4.54 -8.66
N LEU A 60 -16.64 -3.49 -7.97
CA LEU A 60 -17.39 -2.38 -8.58
C LEU A 60 -16.55 -1.56 -9.57
N SER A 61 -15.22 -1.61 -9.46
CA SER A 61 -14.29 -1.00 -10.42
C SER A 61 -14.13 -1.81 -11.72
N CYS A 62 -14.62 -3.06 -11.76
CA CYS A 62 -14.51 -3.93 -12.94
C CYS A 62 -15.77 -3.83 -13.83
N ARG A 63 -15.59 -3.67 -15.13
CA ARG A 63 -16.69 -3.63 -16.10
C ARG A 63 -17.20 -5.05 -16.37
N ASN A 64 -18.37 -5.37 -15.84
CA ASN A 64 -19.10 -6.64 -16.03
C ASN A 64 -18.24 -7.91 -15.86
N PRO A 65 -17.60 -8.13 -14.68
CA PRO A 65 -16.84 -9.35 -14.45
C PRO A 65 -17.72 -10.61 -14.57
N SER A 66 -17.12 -11.72 -14.97
CA SER A 66 -17.68 -13.06 -14.82
C SER A 66 -17.53 -13.57 -13.39
N LEU A 67 -18.30 -14.59 -12.98
CA LEU A 67 -18.16 -15.19 -11.64
C LEU A 67 -16.73 -15.71 -11.38
N LYS A 68 -16.05 -16.24 -12.40
CA LYS A 68 -14.65 -16.69 -12.30
C LYS A 68 -13.70 -15.54 -11.98
N GLU A 69 -13.88 -14.39 -12.62
CA GLU A 69 -13.08 -13.19 -12.34
C GLU A 69 -13.39 -12.61 -10.95
N VAL A 70 -14.66 -12.60 -10.54
CA VAL A 70 -15.06 -12.18 -9.18
C VAL A 70 -14.36 -13.04 -8.11
N ILE A 71 -14.36 -14.36 -8.26
CA ILE A 71 -13.63 -15.29 -7.38
C ILE A 71 -12.14 -14.97 -7.37
N ALA A 72 -11.51 -14.82 -8.54
CA ALA A 72 -10.08 -14.56 -8.66
C ALA A 72 -9.66 -13.23 -8.00
N ILE A 73 -10.45 -12.16 -8.21
CA ILE A 73 -10.23 -10.84 -7.62
C ILE A 73 -10.39 -10.91 -6.10
N ALA A 74 -11.46 -11.51 -5.61
CA ALA A 74 -11.73 -11.62 -4.19
C ALA A 74 -10.62 -12.40 -3.45
N LYS A 75 -10.24 -13.59 -3.95
CA LYS A 75 -9.12 -14.38 -3.41
C LYS A 75 -7.77 -13.65 -3.49
N ALA A 76 -7.54 -12.78 -4.48
CA ALA A 76 -6.33 -11.98 -4.56
C ALA A 76 -6.30 -10.88 -3.48
N VAL A 77 -7.44 -10.23 -3.25
CA VAL A 77 -7.60 -9.20 -2.21
C VAL A 77 -7.49 -9.80 -0.81
N GLU A 78 -8.17 -10.93 -0.52
CA GLU A 78 -8.07 -11.64 0.76
C GLU A 78 -6.62 -11.99 1.12
N ARG A 79 -5.88 -12.65 0.20
CA ARG A 79 -4.46 -12.98 0.39
C ARG A 79 -3.60 -11.75 0.67
N SER A 80 -3.87 -10.65 -0.03
CA SER A 80 -3.18 -9.38 0.19
C SER A 80 -3.46 -8.81 1.59
N MET A 81 -4.67 -9.00 2.14
CA MET A 81 -5.01 -8.55 3.49
C MET A 81 -4.34 -9.38 4.58
N VAL A 82 -4.30 -10.71 4.43
CA VAL A 82 -3.64 -11.61 5.40
C VAL A 82 -2.15 -11.25 5.49
N SER A 83 -1.46 -11.22 4.36
CA SER A 83 -0.03 -10.86 4.30
C SER A 83 0.25 -9.44 4.85
N SER A 84 -0.66 -8.48 4.61
CA SER A 84 -0.55 -7.14 5.19
C SER A 84 -0.68 -7.12 6.72
N LYS A 85 -1.56 -7.97 7.30
CA LYS A 85 -1.71 -8.11 8.76
C LYS A 85 -0.48 -8.77 9.39
N GLU A 86 0.03 -9.83 8.78
CA GLU A 86 1.24 -10.54 9.24
C GLU A 86 2.47 -9.62 9.26
N LEU A 87 2.67 -8.83 8.19
CA LEU A 87 3.77 -7.86 8.13
C LEU A 87 3.63 -6.74 9.16
N ALA A 88 2.40 -6.26 9.40
CA ALA A 88 2.11 -5.25 10.42
C ALA A 88 2.35 -5.77 11.84
N SER A 89 1.96 -7.02 12.13
CA SER A 89 2.19 -7.66 13.45
C SER A 89 3.67 -7.95 13.71
N THR A 90 4.41 -8.45 12.70
CA THR A 90 5.86 -8.65 12.78
C THR A 90 6.61 -7.35 13.07
N SER A 91 6.09 -6.21 12.60
CA SER A 91 6.69 -4.89 12.82
C SER A 91 6.56 -4.35 14.26
N GLN A 92 5.80 -5.02 15.15
CA GLN A 92 5.68 -4.65 16.56
C GLN A 92 6.55 -5.50 17.51
N ALA A 93 7.18 -6.57 17.01
CA ALA A 93 7.95 -7.51 17.84
C ALA A 93 9.47 -7.18 17.95
N SER A 94 9.97 -6.15 17.25
CA SER A 94 11.39 -5.81 17.21
C SER A 94 11.79 -4.72 18.21
N ASN A 95 11.82 -5.08 19.50
CA ASN A 95 12.63 -4.35 20.48
C ASN A 95 14.12 -4.56 20.16
N VAL A 96 14.66 -3.71 19.28
CA VAL A 96 16.09 -3.74 18.92
C VAL A 96 16.91 -3.22 20.09
N PHE A 97 17.42 -4.14 20.91
CA PHE A 97 18.39 -3.85 21.96
C PHE A 97 19.65 -3.20 21.35
N TYR A 98 19.92 -1.96 21.75
CA TYR A 98 21.16 -1.26 21.41
C TYR A 98 22.33 -1.86 22.23
N VAL A 99 23.04 -2.83 21.66
CA VAL A 99 24.32 -3.29 22.22
C VAL A 99 25.38 -2.23 21.91
N GLN A 100 25.69 -1.39 22.90
CA GLN A 100 26.82 -0.46 22.83
C GLN A 100 28.13 -1.21 23.09
N ASP A 101 28.77 -1.74 22.04
CA ASP A 101 30.15 -2.20 22.18
C ASP A 101 31.16 -1.09 21.83
N ARG A 102 32.01 -0.77 22.81
CA ARG A 102 33.11 0.18 22.70
C ARG A 102 34.40 -0.61 22.46
N ARG A 103 35.04 -0.46 21.30
CA ARG A 103 36.51 -0.44 21.18
C ARG A 103 37.02 0.16 19.86
N LYS A 104 38.24 0.70 19.95
CA LYS A 104 38.97 1.44 18.89
C LYS A 104 39.92 0.48 18.17
N HIS A 105 40.04 0.53 16.84
CA HIS A 105 41.28 0.87 16.12
C HIS A 105 41.11 0.73 14.59
N ALA A 106 41.87 1.55 13.86
CA ALA A 106 42.25 1.39 12.45
C ALA A 106 43.77 1.70 12.38
N PRO A 107 44.51 1.63 11.24
CA PRO A 107 44.11 1.25 9.87
C PRO A 107 45.11 0.31 9.15
N LYS A 108 44.82 -0.08 7.89
CA LYS A 108 45.67 0.12 6.66
C LYS A 108 45.16 -0.69 5.45
N THR A 109 45.47 -0.16 4.26
CA THR A 109 45.11 -0.59 2.88
C THR A 109 46.24 -1.41 2.22
N PRO A 110 46.18 -1.90 0.95
CA PRO A 110 45.14 -1.82 -0.11
C PRO A 110 44.62 -3.25 -0.49
N ASP A 111 44.18 -3.69 -1.69
CA ASP A 111 44.13 -3.16 -3.07
C ASP A 111 43.06 -3.87 -3.96
N ARG A 112 42.94 -3.47 -5.23
CA ARG A 112 42.35 -4.17 -6.41
C ARG A 112 40.88 -4.60 -6.40
N ALA A 113 40.06 -3.66 -6.88
CA ALA A 113 39.02 -3.80 -7.91
C ALA A 113 38.40 -5.19 -8.21
N ALA A 114 37.09 -5.29 -7.97
CA ALA A 114 36.15 -6.03 -8.82
C ALA A 114 34.84 -5.25 -8.93
N SER A 115 34.31 -5.13 -10.15
CA SER A 115 33.02 -4.45 -10.39
C SER A 115 31.86 -5.43 -10.19
N ASP A 116 31.12 -5.29 -9.10
CA ASP A 116 29.72 -5.71 -9.08
C ASP A 116 28.86 -4.70 -8.30
N ARG A 117 27.60 -4.54 -8.72
CA ARG A 117 26.73 -3.43 -8.29
C ARG A 117 26.05 -3.74 -6.96
N GLY A 118 26.86 -3.88 -5.92
CA GLY A 118 26.43 -4.17 -4.56
C GLY A 118 25.35 -3.20 -4.05
N GLY A 119 24.21 -3.77 -3.65
CA GLY A 119 23.10 -3.09 -2.98
C GLY A 119 23.42 -2.68 -1.55
N GLY A 120 24.48 -1.88 -1.36
CA GLY A 120 24.81 -1.28 -0.07
C GLY A 120 23.67 -0.36 0.39
N ARG A 121 23.03 -0.69 1.51
CA ARG A 121 21.97 0.12 2.14
C ARG A 121 22.52 1.54 2.40
N ARG A 122 22.17 2.49 1.54
CA ARG A 122 22.47 3.91 1.78
C ARG A 122 21.78 4.33 3.07
N PRO A 123 22.46 5.05 3.99
CA PRO A 123 21.81 5.56 5.20
C PRO A 123 20.56 6.34 4.83
N LEU A 124 19.42 6.02 5.46
CA LEU A 124 18.15 6.68 5.21
C LEU A 124 18.20 8.12 5.74
N VAL A 125 18.57 9.05 4.86
CA VAL A 125 18.63 10.48 5.15
C VAL A 125 17.34 11.18 4.76
N CYS A 126 16.93 12.16 5.57
CA CYS A 126 15.82 13.05 5.26
C CYS A 126 16.10 13.83 3.96
N PHE A 127 15.35 13.56 2.89
CA PHE A 127 15.47 14.28 1.61
C PHE A 127 15.15 15.78 1.69
N ARG A 128 14.61 16.26 2.82
CA ARG A 128 14.25 17.68 3.04
C ARG A 128 15.36 18.46 3.73
N CYS A 129 16.04 17.90 4.72
CA CYS A 129 17.08 18.61 5.48
C CYS A 129 18.48 17.96 5.45
N GLY A 130 18.60 16.69 5.06
CA GLY A 130 19.86 15.93 5.05
C GLY A 130 20.24 15.25 6.38
N SER A 131 19.45 15.42 7.44
CA SER A 131 19.63 14.71 8.72
C SER A 131 19.45 13.20 8.56
N LYS A 132 20.12 12.42 9.41
CA LYS A 132 19.99 10.96 9.55
C LYS A 132 19.01 10.55 10.67
N ASP A 133 18.52 11.53 11.43
CA ASP A 133 17.78 11.33 12.68
C ASP A 133 16.27 11.15 12.43
N HIS A 134 15.80 11.48 11.22
CA HIS A 134 14.41 11.34 10.80
C HIS A 134 14.27 11.14 9.29
N LEU A 135 13.10 10.64 8.85
CA LEU A 135 12.70 10.55 7.46
C LEU A 135 11.95 11.81 6.99
N ALA A 136 11.77 11.95 5.67
CA ALA A 136 11.18 13.14 5.04
C ALA A 136 9.73 13.45 5.49
N ASP A 137 9.00 12.46 5.99
CA ASP A 137 7.61 12.56 6.43
C ASP A 137 7.47 13.01 7.90
N SER A 138 8.58 13.17 8.63
CA SER A 138 8.55 13.69 9.99
C SER A 138 8.07 15.14 10.02
N ARG A 139 6.97 15.39 10.74
CA ARG A 139 6.43 16.74 11.01
C ARG A 139 7.42 17.62 11.80
N ALA A 140 8.38 17.02 12.50
CA ALA A 140 9.46 17.71 13.19
C ALA A 140 10.64 18.12 12.28
N CYS A 141 10.58 17.84 10.96
CA CYS A 141 11.65 18.21 10.05
C CYS A 141 11.87 19.74 10.01
N PRO A 142 13.07 20.25 10.35
CA PRO A 142 13.33 21.70 10.39
C PRO A 142 13.31 22.36 9.00
N ALA A 143 13.23 21.58 7.93
CA ALA A 143 13.07 22.05 6.56
C ALA A 143 11.61 22.05 6.07
N LEU A 144 10.64 21.54 6.84
CA LEU A 144 9.23 21.38 6.45
C LEU A 144 8.62 22.67 5.89
N HIS A 145 8.86 23.81 6.55
CA HIS A 145 8.35 25.14 6.17
C HIS A 145 9.45 26.15 5.81
N LYS A 146 10.71 25.73 5.65
CA LYS A 146 11.81 26.65 5.26
C LYS A 146 11.94 26.75 3.74
N SER A 147 12.28 27.95 3.27
CA SER A 147 12.55 28.23 1.85
C SER A 147 13.99 27.85 1.47
N CYS A 148 14.13 27.20 0.33
CA CYS A 148 15.44 26.82 -0.20
C CYS A 148 16.12 28.02 -0.88
N SER A 149 17.29 28.45 -0.39
CA SER A 149 18.01 29.59 -0.97
C SER A 149 18.50 29.38 -2.42
N LYS A 150 18.53 28.14 -2.94
CA LYS A 150 18.91 27.84 -4.33
C LYS A 150 17.77 27.90 -5.36
N CYS A 151 16.53 27.64 -4.94
CA CYS A 151 15.38 27.54 -5.87
C CYS A 151 14.11 28.24 -5.37
N ARG A 152 14.16 28.90 -4.20
CA ARG A 152 13.09 29.64 -3.50
C ARG A 152 11.83 28.82 -3.15
N LYS A 153 11.75 27.55 -3.51
CA LYS A 153 10.66 26.63 -3.10
C LYS A 153 10.77 26.28 -1.61
N LEU A 154 9.62 26.12 -0.97
CA LEU A 154 9.53 25.66 0.42
C LEU A 154 9.84 24.16 0.55
N GLY A 155 10.10 23.73 1.78
CA GLY A 155 10.07 22.32 2.16
C GLY A 155 11.41 21.59 2.11
N HIS A 156 12.53 22.26 1.79
CA HIS A 156 13.85 21.64 1.80
C HIS A 156 14.99 22.66 1.95
N PHE A 157 16.18 22.19 2.35
CA PHE A 157 17.39 23.00 2.44
C PHE A 157 18.20 23.01 1.13
N ALA A 158 18.96 24.09 0.93
CA ALA A 158 19.88 24.25 -0.20
C ALA A 158 20.95 23.14 -0.28
N ALA A 159 21.30 22.51 0.84
CA ALA A 159 22.24 21.38 0.88
C ALA A 159 21.73 20.15 0.09
N VAL A 160 20.41 19.87 0.13
CA VAL A 160 19.78 18.71 -0.52
C VAL A 160 18.96 19.08 -1.77
N CYS A 161 19.01 20.35 -2.18
CA CYS A 161 18.29 20.85 -3.35
C CYS A 161 18.85 20.24 -4.65
N LYS A 162 17.98 19.53 -5.38
CA LYS A 162 18.28 18.90 -6.68
C LYS A 162 18.06 19.83 -7.89
N ALA A 163 17.59 21.07 -7.67
CA ALA A 163 17.39 22.02 -8.77
C ALA A 163 18.73 22.54 -9.30
N LYS A 164 18.85 22.63 -10.63
CA LYS A 164 19.92 23.42 -11.26
C LYS A 164 19.78 24.88 -10.83
N LYS A 165 20.90 25.61 -10.74
CA LYS A 165 20.92 27.03 -10.29
C LYS A 165 19.94 27.84 -11.15
N TYR A 166 18.99 28.54 -10.53
CA TYR A 166 18.21 29.55 -11.22
C TYR A 166 19.11 30.76 -11.53
N SER A 167 19.33 31.03 -12.82
CA SER A 167 19.93 32.29 -13.28
C SER A 167 18.96 33.43 -13.02
N THR A 168 19.42 34.46 -12.32
CA THR A 168 18.62 35.60 -11.87
C THR A 168 18.23 36.50 -13.04
N GLY A 169 16.93 36.67 -13.33
CA GLY A 169 16.50 37.64 -14.34
C GLY A 169 15.07 37.50 -14.85
N MET A 170 14.07 37.92 -14.06
CA MET A 170 12.91 38.68 -14.58
C MET A 170 12.20 39.39 -13.43
N LYS A 171 11.60 40.56 -13.71
CA LYS A 171 11.06 41.49 -12.72
C LYS A 171 9.67 41.05 -12.23
N VAL A 172 9.34 41.36 -10.98
CA VAL A 172 7.94 41.32 -10.49
C VAL A 172 7.24 42.62 -10.88
N SER A 173 6.11 42.52 -11.59
CA SER A 173 5.22 43.65 -11.80
C SER A 173 4.21 43.71 -10.65
N SER A 174 4.18 44.83 -9.94
CA SER A 174 3.12 45.15 -8.99
C SER A 174 1.78 45.27 -9.72
N VAL A 175 0.72 44.73 -9.13
CA VAL A 175 -0.65 45.00 -9.54
C VAL A 175 -1.25 45.91 -8.47
N SER A 176 -1.72 47.08 -8.89
CA SER A 176 -2.54 48.00 -8.08
C SER A 176 -4.02 47.61 -8.21
#